data_AF-A0A8H4UBQ5-F1
#
_entry.id   AF-A0A8H4UBQ5-F1
#
_cell.length_a   1.000
_cell.length_b   1.000
_cell.length_c   1.000
_cell.angle_alpha   90.00
_cell.angle_beta   90.00
_cell.angle_gamma   90.00
#
_symmetry.space_group_name_H-M   'P 1'
#
loop_
_entity.id
_entity.type
_entity.pdbx_description
1 polymer ?
#
loop_
_entity_poly.entity_id
_entity_poly.type
_entity_poly.pdbx_seq_one_letter_code
_entity_poly.pdbx_strand_id
1 'polypeptide(L)'
;MLCLKYRFSTRIFINRGNHETNYCNLEEGFLREIQGREGQSREFYDMFQKCFRALPLGVVIVTFSKAYFVVHGGIPIVDDKPLSIKKMDSIQRNTEPADKQSPISQILWNDFSDKDDWQPSKRGGWGFQVGRSALSQFLELENIESVIRSHEETPEGWKEAPGCITGKLNPSLVY
;
A
#
# COMPACT_ATOMS: atom_id res chain seq x y z
N MET A 1 5.33 11.05 -12.75
CA MET A 1 4.57 9.77 -12.75
C MET A 1 3.24 9.83 -13.51
N LEU A 2 2.31 10.75 -13.19
CA LEU A 2 1.00 10.78 -13.86
C LEU A 2 1.08 10.93 -15.40
N CYS A 3 1.98 11.77 -15.93
CA CYS A 3 2.20 11.87 -17.38
C CYS A 3 2.69 10.55 -18.00
N LEU A 4 3.51 9.79 -17.28
CA LEU A 4 3.99 8.49 -17.73
C LEU A 4 2.85 7.47 -17.72
N LYS A 5 2.00 7.46 -16.68
CA LYS A 5 0.78 6.64 -16.65
C LYS A 5 -0.16 6.99 -17.79
N TYR A 6 -0.32 8.26 -18.12
CA TYR A 6 -1.12 8.70 -19.26
C TYR A 6 -0.53 8.20 -20.59
N ARG A 7 0.77 8.38 -20.80
CA ARG A 7 1.45 7.99 -22.05
C ARG A 7 1.60 6.49 -22.24
N PHE A 8 1.74 5.73 -21.15
CA PHE A 8 2.03 4.30 -21.14
C PHE A 8 1.03 3.54 -20.24
N SER A 9 -0.26 3.77 -20.47
CA SER A 9 -1.36 3.31 -19.60
C SER A 9 -1.41 1.80 -19.36
N THR A 10 -0.90 0.98 -20.29
CA THR A 10 -0.83 -0.49 -20.19
C THR A 10 0.51 -1.02 -19.68
N ARG A 11 1.52 -0.16 -19.47
CA ARG A 11 2.87 -0.57 -19.05
C ARG A 11 3.25 -0.02 -17.69
N ILE A 12 2.64 1.10 -17.28
CA ILE A 12 2.91 1.73 -15.99
C ILE A 12 1.68 1.58 -15.12
N PHE A 13 1.89 1.01 -13.95
CA PHE A 13 0.87 0.81 -12.92
C PHE A 13 1.32 1.56 -11.68
N ILE A 14 0.39 2.24 -11.02
CA ILE A 14 0.66 3.05 -9.83
C ILE A 14 -0.36 2.60 -8.80
N ASN A 15 0.10 2.00 -7.72
CA ASN A 15 -0.74 1.68 -6.57
C ASN A 15 -0.75 2.87 -5.60
N ARG A 16 -1.82 2.98 -4.82
CA ARG A 16 -1.93 3.94 -3.73
C ARG A 16 -1.00 3.53 -2.58
N GLY A 17 -0.23 4.47 -2.05
CA GLY A 17 0.50 4.32 -0.81
C GLY A 17 -0.17 5.07 0.34
N ASN A 18 0.37 4.93 1.55
CA ASN A 18 -0.13 5.66 2.72
C ASN A 18 0.07 7.18 2.58
N HIS A 19 1.14 7.62 1.91
CA HIS A 19 1.41 9.03 1.66
C HIS A 19 0.44 9.67 0.65
N GLU A 20 -0.34 8.88 -0.10
CA GLU A 20 -1.45 9.35 -0.95
C GLU A 20 -2.78 9.40 -0.15
N THR A 21 -2.72 9.92 1.07
CA THR A 21 -3.87 10.15 1.96
C THR A 21 -3.82 11.56 2.54
N ASN A 22 -4.99 12.11 2.90
CA ASN A 22 -5.09 13.42 3.54
C ASN A 22 -4.23 13.50 4.81
N TYR A 23 -4.25 12.43 5.62
CA TYR A 23 -3.52 12.37 6.88
C TYR A 23 -2.02 12.59 6.67
N CYS A 24 -1.39 11.79 5.81
CA CYS A 24 0.03 11.96 5.52
C CYS A 24 0.35 13.27 4.80
N ASN A 25 -0.53 13.77 3.92
CA ASN A 25 -0.27 15.04 3.24
C ASN A 25 -0.25 16.25 4.19
N LEU A 26 -1.03 16.19 5.27
CA LEU A 26 -1.04 17.20 6.32
C LEU A 26 0.21 17.13 7.21
N GLU A 27 0.57 15.92 7.66
CA GLU A 27 1.68 15.71 8.58
C GLU A 27 3.06 15.87 7.89
N GLU A 28 3.18 15.38 6.65
CA GLU A 28 4.47 15.22 5.95
C GLU A 28 4.74 16.34 4.92
N GLY A 29 3.93 17.40 4.92
CA GLY A 29 4.25 18.65 4.24
C GLY A 29 3.78 18.80 2.78
N PHE A 30 3.17 17.78 2.16
CA PHE A 30 2.67 17.91 0.78
C PHE A 30 1.63 19.04 0.64
N LEU A 31 0.71 19.19 1.60
CA LEU A 31 -0.23 20.31 1.57
C LEU A 31 0.50 21.67 1.63
N ARG A 32 1.51 21.79 2.50
CA ARG A 32 2.29 23.02 2.63
C ARG A 32 3.06 23.34 1.35
N GLU A 33 3.61 22.32 0.69
CA GLU A 33 4.29 22.47 -0.59
C GLU A 33 3.34 23.03 -1.66
N ILE A 34 2.13 22.48 -1.76
CA ILE A 34 1.14 22.96 -2.74
C ILE A 34 0.67 24.38 -2.39
N GLN A 35 0.45 24.70 -1.11
CA GLN A 35 0.06 26.04 -0.67
C GLN A 35 1.14 27.10 -0.89
N GLY A 36 2.41 26.71 -0.87
CA GLY A 36 3.54 27.61 -1.13
C GLY A 36 3.76 27.95 -2.62
N ARG A 37 3.04 27.30 -3.54
CA ARG A 37 3.11 27.59 -4.98
C ARG A 37 2.09 28.68 -5.33
N GLU A 38 2.51 29.67 -6.13
CA GLU A 38 1.61 30.73 -6.60
C GLU A 38 0.49 30.17 -7.50
N GLY A 39 -0.74 30.70 -7.35
CA GLY A 39 -1.90 30.31 -8.15
C GLY A 39 -2.93 29.44 -7.40
N GLN A 40 -3.68 28.63 -8.15
CA GLN A 40 -4.83 27.79 -7.74
C GLN A 40 -4.43 26.61 -6.82
N SER A 41 -3.68 26.87 -5.75
CA SER A 41 -3.10 25.86 -4.87
C SER A 41 -4.15 24.95 -4.24
N ARG A 42 -5.31 25.51 -3.86
CA ARG A 42 -6.41 24.73 -3.30
C ARG A 42 -7.03 23.79 -4.33
N GLU A 43 -7.34 24.28 -5.52
CA GLU A 43 -7.91 23.48 -6.59
C GLU A 43 -6.96 22.36 -7.01
N PHE A 44 -5.66 22.65 -7.10
CA PHE A 44 -4.64 21.63 -7.38
C PHE A 44 -4.58 20.56 -6.30
N TYR A 45 -4.58 20.95 -5.01
CA TYR A 45 -4.61 19.98 -3.93
C TYR A 45 -5.85 19.08 -4.00
N ASP A 46 -7.03 19.66 -4.20
CA ASP A 46 -8.27 18.90 -4.35
C ASP A 46 -8.24 17.94 -5.55
N MET A 47 -7.59 18.34 -6.65
CA MET A 47 -7.34 17.48 -7.80
C MET A 47 -6.40 16.32 -7.47
N PHE A 48 -5.29 16.57 -6.75
CA PHE A 48 -4.40 15.51 -6.30
C PHE A 48 -5.11 14.52 -5.40
N GLN A 49 -5.93 14.99 -4.45
CA GLN A 49 -6.67 14.08 -3.57
C GLN A 49 -7.68 13.22 -4.34
N LYS A 50 -8.32 13.76 -5.38
CA LYS A 50 -9.16 12.96 -6.29
C LYS A 50 -8.35 11.90 -7.04
N CYS A 51 -7.18 12.26 -7.56
CA CYS A 51 -6.28 11.33 -8.25
C CYS A 51 -5.78 10.22 -7.31
N PHE A 52 -5.33 10.57 -6.09
CA PHE A 52 -4.84 9.64 -5.08
C PHE A 52 -5.89 8.60 -4.69
N ARG A 53 -7.13 9.03 -4.44
CA ARG A 53 -8.24 8.11 -4.14
C ARG A 53 -8.60 7.18 -5.30
N ALA A 54 -8.33 7.57 -6.54
CA ALA A 54 -8.61 6.75 -7.71
C ALA A 54 -7.57 5.63 -7.94
N LEU A 55 -6.37 5.76 -7.36
CA LEU A 55 -5.30 4.76 -7.49
C LEU A 55 -5.74 3.39 -6.94
N PRO A 56 -5.41 2.28 -7.64
CA PRO A 56 -5.62 0.92 -7.13
C PRO A 56 -4.96 0.71 -5.77
N LEU A 57 -5.59 -0.07 -4.89
CA LEU A 57 -5.04 -0.43 -3.58
C LEU A 57 -4.01 -1.57 -3.67
N GLY A 58 -4.15 -2.42 -4.68
CA GLY A 58 -3.24 -3.52 -4.97
C GLY A 58 -3.44 -4.06 -6.38
N VAL A 59 -2.51 -4.90 -6.83
CA VAL A 59 -2.53 -5.53 -8.15
C VAL A 59 -2.09 -6.98 -8.02
N VAL A 60 -2.73 -7.88 -8.75
CA VAL A 60 -2.25 -9.26 -8.91
C VAL A 60 -1.43 -9.36 -10.19
N ILE A 61 -0.20 -9.85 -10.07
CA ILE A 61 0.66 -10.17 -11.22
C ILE A 61 0.66 -11.68 -11.40
N VAL A 62 0.23 -12.15 -12.57
CA VAL A 62 0.23 -13.57 -12.93
C VAL A 62 1.29 -13.82 -13.97
N THR A 63 2.16 -14.79 -13.69
CA THR A 63 3.17 -15.33 -14.60
C THR A 63 2.71 -16.69 -15.14
N PHE A 64 3.51 -17.35 -15.96
CA PHE A 64 3.19 -18.68 -16.48
C PHE A 64 3.11 -19.78 -15.39
N SER A 65 3.71 -19.56 -14.22
CA SER A 65 3.81 -20.57 -13.14
C SER A 65 3.38 -20.07 -11.76
N LYS A 66 3.40 -18.76 -11.53
CA LYS A 66 3.22 -18.14 -10.21
C LYS A 66 2.36 -16.90 -10.29
N ALA A 67 1.67 -16.59 -9.20
CA ALA A 67 0.96 -15.33 -9.00
C ALA A 67 1.51 -14.58 -7.79
N TYR A 68 1.48 -13.26 -7.83
CA TYR A 68 1.97 -12.37 -6.78
C TYR A 68 0.94 -11.29 -6.49
N PHE A 69 0.76 -10.95 -5.22
CA PHE A 69 -0.08 -9.84 -4.82
C PHE A 69 0.79 -8.63 -4.46
N VAL A 70 0.63 -7.53 -5.18
CA VAL A 70 1.42 -6.30 -5.03
C VAL A 70 0.61 -5.25 -4.31
N VAL A 71 1.06 -4.81 -3.14
CA VAL A 71 0.42 -3.79 -2.29
C VAL A 71 1.45 -2.82 -1.73
N HIS A 72 1.02 -1.71 -1.15
CA HIS A 72 1.96 -0.80 -0.50
C HIS A 72 2.41 -1.31 0.87
N GLY A 73 1.45 -1.50 1.79
CA GLY A 73 1.66 -2.01 3.14
C GLY A 73 1.56 -3.54 3.18
N GLY A 74 0.37 -4.07 3.42
CA GLY A 74 0.21 -5.51 3.60
C GLY A 74 -1.20 -6.01 3.33
N ILE A 75 -1.47 -7.22 3.80
CA ILE A 75 -2.79 -7.85 3.68
C ILE A 75 -3.69 -7.39 4.83
N PRO A 76 -4.97 -7.08 4.58
CA PRO A 76 -5.91 -6.73 5.64
C PRO A 76 -6.44 -7.97 6.36
N ILE A 77 -6.55 -7.88 7.69
CA ILE A 77 -7.17 -8.83 8.60
C ILE A 77 -8.52 -8.26 9.05
N VAL A 78 -9.59 -9.01 8.81
CA VAL A 78 -10.96 -8.67 9.21
C VAL A 78 -11.57 -9.91 9.85
N ASP A 79 -12.16 -9.75 11.03
CA ASP A 79 -12.71 -10.86 11.83
C ASP A 79 -11.69 -11.99 12.04
N ASP A 80 -10.47 -11.62 12.45
CA ASP A 80 -9.33 -12.52 12.71
C ASP A 80 -8.83 -13.32 11.51
N LYS A 81 -9.24 -12.96 10.29
CA LYS A 81 -8.86 -13.68 9.07
C LYS A 81 -8.37 -12.75 7.96
N PRO A 82 -7.46 -13.21 7.08
CA PRO A 82 -7.13 -12.46 5.88
C PRO A 82 -8.35 -12.21 5.01
N LEU A 83 -8.52 -10.97 4.55
CA LEU A 83 -9.56 -10.63 3.59
C LEU A 83 -9.15 -11.13 2.19
N SER A 84 -10.05 -11.80 1.49
CA SER A 84 -9.76 -12.29 0.14
C SER A 84 -9.57 -11.17 -0.88
N ILE A 85 -8.83 -11.43 -1.96
CA ILE A 85 -8.62 -10.45 -3.05
C ILE A 85 -9.95 -10.02 -3.67
N LYS A 86 -10.88 -10.97 -3.85
CA LYS A 86 -12.23 -10.67 -4.34
C LYS A 86 -12.99 -9.67 -3.45
N LYS A 87 -12.86 -9.81 -2.12
CA LYS A 87 -13.48 -8.86 -1.17
C LYS A 87 -12.75 -7.52 -1.19
N MET A 88 -11.41 -7.52 -1.34
CA MET A 88 -10.63 -6.30 -1.51
C MET A 88 -11.02 -5.52 -2.78
N ASP A 89 -11.29 -6.20 -3.89
CA ASP A 89 -11.74 -5.59 -5.15
C ASP A 89 -13.13 -4.93 -5.02
N SER A 90 -13.94 -5.40 -4.07
CA SER A 90 -15.26 -4.82 -3.76
C SER A 90 -15.21 -3.60 -2.84
N ILE A 91 -14.03 -3.22 -2.33
CA ILE A 91 -13.87 -2.03 -1.48
C ILE A 91 -14.10 -0.77 -2.31
N GLN A 92 -14.93 0.15 -1.81
CA GLN A 92 -15.07 1.47 -2.40
C GLN A 92 -13.81 2.30 -2.12
N ARG A 93 -12.79 2.14 -2.98
CA ARG A 93 -11.45 2.73 -2.79
C ARG A 93 -11.41 4.26 -2.94
N ASN A 94 -12.41 4.85 -3.58
CA ASN A 94 -12.49 6.29 -3.88
C ASN A 94 -12.81 7.15 -2.65
N THR A 95 -12.31 6.78 -1.48
CA THR A 95 -12.50 7.46 -0.20
C THR A 95 -11.17 7.61 0.53
N GLU A 96 -11.13 8.45 1.56
CA GLU A 96 -10.07 8.32 2.57
C GLU A 96 -10.30 7.03 3.40
N PRO A 97 -9.25 6.50 4.05
CA PRO A 97 -9.45 5.44 5.03
C PRO A 97 -10.43 5.91 6.12
N ALA A 98 -11.43 5.09 6.43
CA ALA A 98 -12.53 5.47 7.34
C ALA A 98 -12.03 5.65 8.78
N ASP A 99 -11.11 4.78 9.19
CA ASP A 99 -10.45 4.78 10.49
C ASP A 99 -9.08 4.10 10.37
N LYS A 100 -8.29 4.12 11.44
CA LYS A 100 -6.91 3.61 11.47
C LYS A 100 -6.77 2.11 11.21
N GLN A 101 -7.84 1.33 11.37
CA GLN A 101 -7.89 -0.13 11.22
C GLN A 101 -8.81 -0.58 10.08
N SER A 102 -9.45 0.35 9.36
CA SER A 102 -10.25 0.04 8.18
C SER A 102 -9.45 -0.76 7.13
N PRO A 103 -10.11 -1.56 6.26
CA PRO A 103 -9.40 -2.35 5.25
C PRO A 103 -8.47 -1.53 4.35
N ILE A 104 -8.85 -0.30 3.99
CA ILE A 104 -7.96 0.61 3.23
C ILE A 104 -6.73 0.96 4.07
N SER A 105 -6.89 1.36 5.33
CA SER A 105 -5.75 1.63 6.22
C SER A 105 -4.83 0.44 6.32
N GLN A 106 -5.38 -0.76 6.49
CA GLN A 106 -4.59 -1.98 6.59
C GLN A 106 -3.79 -2.28 5.32
N ILE A 107 -4.38 -2.13 4.13
CA ILE A 107 -3.66 -2.32 2.86
C ILE A 107 -2.51 -1.30 2.72
N LEU A 108 -2.71 -0.07 3.20
CA LEU A 108 -1.73 1.00 3.10
C LEU A 108 -0.68 1.01 4.22
N TRP A 109 -0.96 0.43 5.40
CA TRP A 109 -0.13 0.62 6.60
C TRP A 109 0.30 -0.67 7.30
N ASN A 110 -0.28 -1.83 6.97
CA ASN A 110 0.13 -3.07 7.64
C ASN A 110 1.61 -3.36 7.38
N ASP A 111 2.29 -3.86 8.42
CA ASP A 111 3.63 -4.44 8.36
C ASP A 111 3.56 -5.95 8.56
N PHE A 112 4.62 -6.68 8.19
CA PHE A 112 4.73 -8.10 8.51
C PHE A 112 5.60 -8.31 9.75
N SER A 113 5.30 -9.37 10.50
CA SER A 113 6.03 -9.78 11.69
C SER A 113 6.42 -11.25 11.60
N ASP A 114 7.58 -11.59 12.19
CA ASP A 114 8.03 -12.98 12.34
C ASP A 114 7.25 -13.75 13.43
N LYS A 115 6.34 -13.08 14.15
CA LYS A 115 5.40 -13.71 15.08
C LYS A 115 4.28 -14.40 14.32
N ASP A 116 3.55 -15.30 14.98
CA ASP A 116 2.44 -16.01 14.35
C ASP A 116 1.13 -15.21 14.38
N ASP A 117 0.88 -14.47 15.47
CA ASP A 117 -0.30 -13.63 15.66
C ASP A 117 -0.17 -12.26 14.99
N TRP A 118 -1.31 -11.57 14.85
CA TRP A 118 -1.35 -10.15 14.48
C TRP A 118 -1.49 -9.26 15.72
N GLN A 119 -0.91 -8.06 15.67
CA GLN A 119 -0.96 -7.10 16.77
C GLN A 119 -1.09 -5.66 16.25
N PRO A 120 -1.64 -4.72 17.04
CA PRO A 120 -1.69 -3.30 16.66
C PRO A 120 -0.33 -2.76 16.19
N SER A 121 -0.34 -1.97 15.12
CA SER A 121 0.88 -1.39 14.58
C SER A 121 1.49 -0.35 15.52
N LYS A 122 2.83 -0.30 15.53
CA LYS A 122 3.60 0.74 16.23
C LYS A 122 3.53 2.10 15.52
N ARG A 123 2.92 2.19 14.33
CA ARG A 123 2.76 3.42 13.53
C ARG A 123 1.60 4.29 14.02
N GLY A 124 1.59 4.64 15.30
CA GLY A 124 0.53 5.47 15.89
C GLY A 124 -0.88 4.85 15.81
N GLY A 125 -0.93 3.51 15.76
CA GLY A 125 -2.17 2.73 15.65
C GLY A 125 -2.73 2.56 14.23
N TRP A 126 -2.03 3.01 13.19
CA TRP A 126 -2.41 2.78 11.79
C TRP A 126 -2.03 1.36 11.34
N GLY A 127 -3.04 0.56 11.02
CA GLY A 127 -2.87 -0.83 10.61
C GLY A 127 -2.39 -1.76 11.75
N PHE A 128 -1.88 -2.91 11.34
CA PHE A 128 -1.42 -4.01 12.18
C PHE A 128 -0.03 -4.48 11.75
N GLN A 129 0.66 -5.15 12.67
CA GLN A 129 1.74 -6.06 12.33
C GLN A 129 1.13 -7.45 12.13
N VAL A 130 1.14 -7.94 10.90
CA VAL A 130 0.54 -9.20 10.47
C VAL A 130 1.55 -10.33 10.64
N GLY A 131 1.18 -11.36 11.40
CA GLY A 131 2.03 -12.52 11.64
C GLY A 131 2.06 -13.52 10.48
N ARG A 132 2.99 -14.48 10.57
CA ARG A 132 3.24 -15.52 9.57
C ARG A 132 2.02 -16.39 9.30
N SER A 133 1.23 -16.72 10.33
CA SER A 133 0.05 -17.59 10.17
C SER A 133 -0.99 -16.94 9.25
N ALA A 134 -1.29 -15.67 9.48
CA ALA A 134 -2.23 -14.92 8.65
C ALA A 134 -1.70 -14.73 7.21
N LEU A 135 -0.39 -14.49 7.05
CA LEU A 135 0.23 -14.41 5.73
C LEU A 135 0.11 -15.75 4.98
N SER A 136 0.51 -16.86 5.59
CA SER A 136 0.43 -18.20 4.97
C SER A 136 -1.01 -18.56 4.59
N GLN A 137 -1.99 -18.29 5.47
CA GLN A 137 -3.41 -18.50 5.16
C GLN A 137 -3.86 -17.68 3.95
N PHE A 138 -3.39 -16.45 3.80
CA PHE A 138 -3.71 -15.63 2.64
C PHE A 138 -3.10 -16.17 1.35
N LEU A 139 -1.82 -16.60 1.39
CA LEU A 139 -1.13 -17.17 0.23
C LEU A 139 -1.84 -18.43 -0.26
N GLU A 140 -2.25 -19.31 0.66
CA GLU A 140 -3.02 -20.52 0.37
C GLU A 140 -4.41 -20.20 -0.17
N LEU A 141 -5.15 -19.28 0.47
CA LEU A 141 -6.49 -18.89 0.08
C LEU A 141 -6.55 -18.35 -1.36
N GLU A 142 -5.56 -17.56 -1.74
CA GLU A 142 -5.52 -16.87 -3.03
C GLU A 142 -4.68 -17.61 -4.08
N ASN A 143 -4.03 -18.72 -3.71
CA ASN A 143 -3.09 -19.47 -4.54
C ASN A 143 -2.01 -18.55 -5.17
N ILE A 144 -1.38 -17.74 -4.32
CA ILE A 144 -0.29 -16.83 -4.69
C ILE A 144 1.01 -17.26 -4.02
N GLU A 145 2.13 -17.03 -4.69
CA GLU A 145 3.46 -17.38 -4.20
C GLU A 145 3.91 -16.47 -3.05
N SER A 146 3.71 -15.16 -3.23
CA SER A 146 4.26 -14.16 -2.31
C SER A 146 3.55 -12.82 -2.45
N VAL A 147 3.55 -12.07 -1.36
CA VAL A 147 3.17 -10.66 -1.35
C VAL A 147 4.39 -9.81 -1.67
N ILE A 148 4.28 -8.93 -2.65
CA ILE A 148 5.29 -7.91 -2.95
C ILE A 148 4.82 -6.58 -2.38
N ARG A 149 5.63 -5.97 -1.52
CA ARG A 149 5.29 -4.72 -0.83
C ARG A 149 6.44 -3.73 -0.74
N SER A 150 6.13 -2.56 -0.18
CA SER A 150 7.12 -1.52 0.12
C SER A 150 7.02 -1.11 1.59
N HIS A 151 6.78 0.17 1.88
CA HIS A 151 6.39 0.74 3.18
C HIS A 151 7.42 0.64 4.33
N GLU A 152 8.29 -0.36 4.35
CA GLU A 152 9.43 -0.47 5.28
C GLU A 152 10.75 -0.14 4.59
N GLU A 153 11.65 0.49 5.34
CA GLU A 153 13.04 0.67 4.91
C GLU A 153 13.83 -0.61 5.08
N THR A 154 14.74 -0.82 4.15
CA THR A 154 15.63 -1.97 4.12
C THR A 154 17.02 -1.46 3.77
N PRO A 155 18.09 -1.90 4.46
CA PRO A 155 19.45 -1.42 4.19
C PRO A 155 19.85 -1.59 2.72
N GLU A 156 19.55 -2.74 2.14
CA GLU A 156 19.89 -3.13 0.76
C GLU A 156 18.87 -2.65 -0.29
N GLY A 157 17.87 -1.87 0.10
CA GLY A 157 16.77 -1.45 -0.77
C GLY A 157 15.72 -2.54 -1.06
N TRP A 158 15.98 -3.79 -0.69
CA TRP A 158 14.98 -4.85 -0.62
C TRP A 158 15.32 -5.90 0.47
N LYS A 159 14.32 -6.70 0.85
CA LYS A 159 14.44 -7.90 1.69
C LYS A 159 13.44 -8.95 1.25
N GLU A 160 13.81 -10.22 1.35
CA GLU A 160 12.90 -11.35 1.19
C GLU A 160 12.72 -12.06 2.54
N ALA A 161 11.47 -12.36 2.87
CA ALA A 161 11.05 -13.12 4.03
C ALA A 161 10.05 -14.19 3.58
N PRO A 162 9.79 -15.25 4.37
CA PRO A 162 8.82 -16.27 4.01
C PRO A 162 7.47 -15.67 3.61
N GLY A 163 7.08 -15.86 2.34
CA GLY A 163 5.81 -15.37 1.80
C GLY A 163 5.72 -13.88 1.49
N CYS A 164 6.80 -13.11 1.66
CA CYS A 164 6.80 -11.67 1.42
C CYS A 164 8.14 -11.14 0.90
N ILE A 165 8.07 -10.33 -0.16
CA ILE A 165 9.20 -9.54 -0.68
C ILE A 165 8.91 -8.07 -0.40
N THR A 166 9.82 -7.39 0.28
CA THR A 166 9.71 -5.94 0.55
C THR A 166 10.79 -5.19 -0.21
N GLY A 167 10.40 -4.22 -1.03
CA GLY A 167 11.32 -3.34 -1.77
C GLY A 167 11.01 -1.88 -1.49
N LYS A 168 12.04 -1.08 -1.21
CA LYS A 168 11.92 0.37 -1.12
C LYS A 168 13.15 0.98 -1.78
N LEU A 169 12.93 1.80 -2.81
CA LEU A 169 14.01 2.55 -3.45
C LEU A 169 14.71 3.38 -2.37
N ASN A 170 15.97 3.06 -2.12
CA ASN A 170 16.84 3.82 -1.23
C ASN A 170 17.59 4.85 -2.08
N PRO A 171 17.29 6.16 -1.98
CA PRO A 171 17.95 7.18 -2.78
C PRO A 171 19.47 7.18 -2.63
N SER A 172 19.99 6.75 -1.46
CA SER A 172 21.42 6.64 -1.20
C SER A 172 22.11 5.52 -1.99
N LEU A 173 21.36 4.59 -2.59
CA LEU A 173 21.86 3.52 -3.46
C LEU A 173 21.78 3.89 -4.95
N VAL A 174 21.26 5.08 -5.30
CA VAL A 174 21.01 5.50 -6.70
C VAL A 174 22.06 6.52 -7.18
N TYR A 175 23.19 6.64 -6.47
CA TYR A 175 24.32 7.52 -6.84
C TYR A 175 25.63 6.75 -6.95
#